data_AF-A0A1W2EF92-F1
#
_entry.id   AF-A0A1W2EF92-F1
#
_cell.length_a   1.000
_cell.length_b   1.000
_cell.length_c   1.000
_cell.angle_alpha   90.00
_cell.angle_beta   90.00
_cell.angle_gamma   90.00
#
_symmetry.space_group_name_H-M   'P 1'
#
loop_
_entity.id
_entity.type
_entity.pdbx_description
1 polymer ?
#
loop_
_entity_poly.entity_id
_entity_poly.type
_entity_poly.pdbx_seq_one_letter_code
_entity_poly.pdbx_strand_id
1 'polypeptide(L)'
;MINRIAKVLEQKKAGNNDLVKYLKVKKETVSRWVNNKQQPTVTTLNKIAEYLRVDVRDLLNPSDWTNSKVEPFEQKNQIPKGQ
;
A
#
# COMPACT_ATOMS: atom_id res chain seq x y z
N MET A 1 -8.55 -0.59 -2.46
CA MET A 1 -7.41 -0.28 -1.55
C MET A 1 -6.71 0.97 -2.07
N ILE A 2 -6.41 1.93 -1.19
CA ILE A 2 -5.85 3.24 -1.53
C ILE A 2 -4.56 3.43 -0.73
N ASN A 3 -3.48 3.85 -1.39
CA ASN A 3 -2.23 4.16 -0.70
C ASN A 3 -2.31 5.47 0.09
N ARG A 4 -1.41 5.65 1.05
CA ARG A 4 -1.25 6.86 1.88
C ARG A 4 0.17 7.40 1.83
N ILE A 5 0.82 7.28 0.67
CA ILE A 5 2.23 7.69 0.47
C ILE A 5 2.42 9.17 0.82
N ALA A 6 1.49 10.05 0.43
CA ALA A 6 1.55 11.48 0.76
C ALA A 6 1.71 11.72 2.27
N LYS A 7 0.89 11.03 3.07
CA LYS A 7 0.91 11.14 4.55
C LYS A 7 2.23 10.62 5.14
N VAL A 8 2.75 9.52 4.60
CA VAL A 8 4.02 8.96 5.08
C VAL A 8 5.22 9.83 4.69
N LEU A 9 5.20 10.44 3.51
CA LEU A 9 6.21 11.42 3.10
C LEU A 9 6.25 12.61 4.06
N GLU A 10 5.09 13.17 4.41
CA GLU A 10 4.97 14.25 5.39
C GLU A 10 5.53 13.84 6.76
N GLN A 11 5.13 12.67 7.27
CA GLN A 11 5.63 12.13 8.56
C GLN A 11 7.15 11.94 8.58
N LYS A 12 7.74 11.57 7.44
CA LYS A 12 9.19 11.40 7.28
C LYS A 12 9.93 12.68 6.88
N LYS A 13 9.22 13.81 6.73
CA LYS A 13 9.76 15.08 6.22
C LYS A 13 10.46 14.91 4.85
N ALA A 14 9.96 14.00 4.03
CA ALA A 14 10.41 13.73 2.67
C ALA A 14 9.46 14.35 1.65
N GLY A 15 9.94 14.57 0.41
CA GLY A 15 9.16 15.16 -0.66
C GLY A 15 9.01 14.26 -1.89
N ASN A 16 8.10 14.64 -2.79
CA ASN A 16 7.90 13.94 -4.06
C ASN A 16 9.18 13.87 -4.91
N ASN A 17 10.04 14.90 -4.81
CA ASN A 17 11.31 14.96 -5.54
C ASN A 17 12.31 13.89 -5.06
N ASP A 18 12.22 13.46 -3.80
CA ASP A 18 13.08 12.40 -3.27
C ASP A 18 12.74 11.06 -3.92
N LEU A 19 11.45 10.75 -4.04
CA LEU A 19 10.98 9.55 -4.74
C LEU A 19 11.30 9.60 -6.24
N VAL A 20 11.20 10.77 -6.88
CA VAL A 20 11.59 10.96 -8.29
C VAL A 20 13.06 10.60 -8.50
N LYS A 21 13.95 11.11 -7.64
CA LYS A 21 15.39 10.86 -7.71
C LYS A 21 15.73 9.39 -7.42
N TYR A 22 15.15 8.83 -6.35
CA TYR A 22 15.43 7.46 -5.91
C TYR A 22 14.92 6.41 -6.91
N LEU A 23 13.67 6.55 -7.38
CA LEU A 23 13.05 5.58 -8.28
C LEU A 23 13.37 5.84 -9.76
N LYS A 24 13.98 6.99 -10.09
CA LYS A 24 14.28 7.43 -11.46
C LYS A 24 13.03 7.44 -12.36
N VAL A 25 11.91 7.95 -11.84
CA VAL A 25 10.63 8.07 -12.54
C VAL A 25 10.24 9.53 -12.77
N LYS A 26 9.26 9.79 -13.64
CA LYS A 26 8.78 11.15 -13.90
C LYS A 26 8.06 11.72 -12.66
N LYS A 27 8.17 13.05 -12.46
CA LYS A 27 7.43 13.77 -11.40
C LYS A 27 5.93 13.55 -11.50
N GLU A 28 5.39 13.47 -12.72
CA GLU A 28 3.98 13.17 -12.96
C GLU A 28 3.58 11.81 -12.36
N THR A 29 4.43 10.79 -12.54
CA THR A 29 4.18 9.43 -12.01
C THR A 29 4.04 9.45 -10.49
N VAL A 30 5.00 10.09 -9.79
CA VAL A 30 4.93 10.23 -8.32
C VAL A 30 3.72 11.05 -7.92
N SER A 31 3.41 12.13 -8.63
CA SER A 31 2.22 12.96 -8.37
C SER A 31 0.93 12.14 -8.48
N ARG A 32 0.79 11.28 -9.48
CA ARG A 32 -0.37 10.40 -9.64
C ARG A 32 -0.48 9.40 -8.49
N TRP A 33 0.63 8.90 -7.94
CA TRP A 33 0.64 8.00 -6.78
C TRP A 33 0.20 8.69 -5.49
N VAL A 34 0.81 9.83 -5.16
CA VAL A 34 0.53 10.55 -3.90
C VAL A 34 -0.89 11.13 -3.88
N ASN A 35 -1.45 11.48 -5.04
CA ASN A 35 -2.83 11.92 -5.21
C ASN A 35 -3.81 10.75 -5.47
N ASN A 36 -3.35 9.51 -5.35
CA ASN A 36 -4.17 8.30 -5.56
C ASN A 36 -4.87 8.18 -6.93
N LYS A 37 -4.46 8.96 -7.93
CA LYS A 37 -4.94 8.87 -9.32
C LYS A 37 -4.50 7.56 -9.98
N GLN A 38 -3.35 7.03 -9.57
CA GLN A 38 -2.82 5.74 -9.99
C GLN A 38 -2.17 5.08 -8.78
N GLN A 39 -2.28 3.76 -8.66
CA GLN A 39 -1.56 3.03 -7.62
C GLN A 39 -0.17 2.60 -8.12
N PRO A 40 0.88 2.73 -7.31
CA PRO A 40 2.14 2.06 -7.58
C PRO A 40 1.97 0.55 -7.52
N THR A 41 2.82 -0.19 -8.23
CA THR A 41 2.88 -1.65 -8.09
C THR A 41 3.38 -2.02 -6.69
N VAL A 42 3.11 -3.26 -6.26
CA VAL A 42 3.59 -3.77 -4.97
C VAL A 42 5.12 -3.69 -4.87
N THR A 43 5.83 -4.01 -5.96
CA THR A 43 7.29 -3.88 -6.02
C THR A 43 7.74 -2.42 -5.80
N THR A 44 7.05 -1.45 -6.39
CA THR A 44 7.36 -0.03 -6.19
C THR A 44 7.03 0.43 -4.78
N LEU A 45 5.91 -0.02 -4.20
CA LEU A 45 5.59 0.23 -2.79
C LEU A 45 6.70 -0.27 -1.87
N ASN A 46 7.21 -1.49 -2.11
CA ASN A 46 8.29 -2.04 -1.32
C ASN A 46 9.58 -1.21 -1.40
N LYS A 47 9.94 -0.71 -2.59
CA LYS A 47 11.07 0.21 -2.77
C LYS A 47 10.87 1.53 -2.01
N ILE A 48 9.66 2.09 -2.05
CA ILE A 48 9.33 3.32 -1.31
C ILE A 48 9.43 3.06 0.20
N ALA A 49 8.94 1.92 0.68
CA ALA A 49 9.00 1.55 2.08
C ALA A 49 10.44 1.37 2.58
N GLU A 50 11.27 0.69 1.79
CA GLU A 50 12.70 0.54 2.03
C GLU A 50 13.40 1.90 2.12
N TYR A 51 13.14 2.79 1.17
CA TYR A 51 13.71 4.13 1.12
C TYR A 51 13.33 4.98 2.34
N LEU A 52 12.05 4.93 2.73
CA LEU A 52 11.51 5.72 3.85
C LEU A 52 11.72 5.05 5.22
N ARG A 53 12.28 3.83 5.26
CA ARG A 53 12.45 3.01 6.48
C ARG A 53 11.13 2.92 7.27
N VAL A 54 10.12 2.38 6.59
CA VAL A 54 8.79 2.06 7.16
C VAL A 54 8.39 0.65 6.75
N ASP A 55 7.41 0.08 7.44
CA ASP A 55 6.79 -1.15 6.96
C ASP A 55 5.99 -0.82 5.69
N VAL A 56 5.98 -1.73 4.71
CA VAL A 56 5.21 -1.52 3.46
C VAL A 56 3.70 -1.33 3.73
N ARG A 57 3.19 -1.92 4.83
CA ARG A 57 1.80 -1.76 5.28
C ARG A 57 1.50 -0.33 5.70
N ASP A 58 2.49 0.43 6.20
CA ASP A 58 2.30 1.83 6.58
C ASP A 58 1.98 2.73 5.38
N LEU A 59 2.33 2.29 4.16
CA LEU A 59 2.01 2.98 2.91
C LEU A 59 0.58 2.75 2.44
N LEU A 60 -0.21 1.90 3.11
CA LEU A 60 -1.58 1.55 2.72
C LEU A 60 -2.57 2.01 3.79
N ASN A 61 -3.78 2.39 3.36
CA ASN A 61 -4.87 2.56 4.30
C ASN A 61 -5.39 1.18 4.76
N PRO A 62 -5.80 1.04 6.03
CA PRO A 62 -6.49 -0.16 6.49
C PRO A 62 -7.71 -0.45 5.62
N SER A 63 -7.95 -1.73 5.35
CA SER A 63 -9.20 -2.15 4.72
C SER A 63 -10.34 -1.96 5.70
N ASP A 64 -11.46 -1.43 5.22
CA ASP A 64 -12.72 -1.34 5.96
C ASP A 64 -13.79 -2.14 5.21
N TRP A 65 -14.31 -3.18 5.86
CA TRP A 65 -15.30 -4.09 5.30
C TRP A 65 -16.65 -4.04 6.04
N THR A 66 -16.83 -3.07 6.92
CA THR A 66 -18.04 -2.91 7.75
C THR A 66 -19.34 -2.87 6.92
N ASN A 67 -19.27 -2.39 5.67
CA ASN A 67 -20.39 -2.32 4.74
C ASN A 67 -20.32 -3.35 3.60
N SER A 68 -19.48 -4.39 3.72
CA SER A 68 -19.37 -5.44 2.71
C SER A 68 -20.68 -6.24 2.64
N LYS A 69 -21.14 -6.51 1.42
CA LYS A 69 -22.25 -7.45 1.14
C LYS A 69 -21.76 -8.82 0.67
N VAL A 70 -20.44 -9.01 0.63
CA VAL A 70 -19.83 -10.27 0.23
C VAL A 70 -19.77 -11.17 1.45
N GLU A 71 -20.40 -12.34 1.34
CA GLU A 71 -20.33 -13.38 2.37
C GLU A 71 -18.87 -13.77 2.63
N PRO A 72 -18.44 -13.88 3.89
CA PRO A 72 -17.08 -14.29 4.22
C PRO A 72 -16.80 -15.72 3.74
N PHE A 73 -15.52 -16.02 3.50
CA PHE A 73 -15.12 -17.38 3.19
C PHE A 73 -15.40 -18.31 4.37
N GLU A 74 -16.35 -19.24 4.19
CA GLU A 74 -16.67 -20.27 5.16
C GLU A 74 -15.56 -21.33 5.19
N GLN A 75 -14.82 -21.37 6.29
CA GLN A 75 -13.74 -22.35 6.47
C GLN A 75 -14.36 -23.73 6.75
N LYS A 76 -14.29 -24.64 5.78
CA LYS A 76 -14.75 -26.02 5.99
C LYS A 76 -13.86 -26.67 7.06
N ASN A 77 -14.44 -26.96 8.23
CA ASN A 77 -13.78 -27.73 9.28
C ASN A 77 -13.23 -29.04 8.68
N GLN A 78 -11.94 -29.28 8.90
CA GLN A 78 -11.28 -30.52 8.54
C GLN A 78 -12.09 -31.69 9.09
N ILE A 79 -12.47 -32.61 8.21
CA ILE A 79 -13.11 -33.88 8.57
C ILE A 79 -12.23 -34.53 9.65
N PRO A 80 -12.73 -34.85 10.86
CA PRO A 80 -11.94 -35.63 11.80
C PRO A 80 -11.57 -36.93 11.10
N LYS A 81 -10.26 -37.18 10.95
CA LYS A 81 -9.76 -38.49 10.53
C LYS A 81 -10.41 -39.51 11.46
N GLY A 82 -11.18 -40.42 10.87
CA GLY A 82 -11.93 -41.45 11.58
C GLY A 82 -11.04 -42.21 12.56
N GLN A 83 -11.67 -42.57 13.68
CA GLN A 83 -11.21 -43.56 14.65
C GLN A 83 -10.87 -44.90 13.98
#